data_AF-A0A284RZM3-F1
#
_entry.id   AF-A0A284RZM3-F1
#
_cell.length_a   1.000
_cell.length_b   1.000
_cell.length_c   1.000
_cell.angle_alpha   90.00
_cell.angle_beta   90.00
_cell.angle_gamma   90.00
#
_symmetry.space_group_name_H-M   'P 1'
#
loop_
_entity.id
_entity.type
_entity.pdbx_description
1 polymer ?
#
loop_
_entity_poly.entity_id
_entity_poly.type
_entity_poly.pdbx_seq_one_letter_code
_entity_poly.pdbx_strand_id
1 'polypeptide(L)'
;MGACHQPRHRVYIVLDALDEFTDNNGEREELINTMRKFNNNIHLLVTLRDITTIGLLFKADTRFNIQAANNDINLYIMSKLSCGHLASLIKGRDDLQQVILNGVTKKADGMFLLAGLHMDSLAQTTTPKILRVALGKLPDNMASAYDKTLERINSQGKYDRELAYCIFGWIAFTRCSLTVSELQHALAVEPDTTTLDPDNICSEDLLGSVCGGLVVIMDQTGWYRNPIVRFVHK
;
A
#
# COMPACT_ATOMS: atom_id res chain seq x y z
N MET A 1 41.42 -34.31 -23.11
CA MET A 1 40.53 -33.22 -23.59
C MET A 1 39.54 -32.90 -22.48
N GLY A 2 39.91 -31.96 -21.60
CA GLY A 2 39.04 -31.52 -20.50
C GLY A 2 38.20 -30.34 -20.96
N ALA A 3 36.88 -30.51 -21.01
CA ALA A 3 35.95 -29.43 -21.29
C ALA A 3 35.94 -28.46 -20.10
N CYS A 4 36.44 -27.24 -20.29
CA CYS A 4 36.21 -26.14 -19.37
C CYS A 4 34.71 -25.83 -19.34
N HIS A 5 34.03 -26.21 -18.27
CA HIS A 5 32.67 -25.75 -17.97
C HIS A 5 32.77 -24.27 -17.61
N GLN A 6 32.52 -23.37 -18.57
CA GLN A 6 32.40 -21.95 -18.24
C GLN A 6 31.15 -21.73 -17.37
N PRO A 7 31.23 -20.92 -16.30
CA PRO A 7 30.06 -20.58 -15.52
C PRO A 7 29.09 -19.78 -16.40
N ARG A 8 27.96 -20.41 -16.77
CA ARG A 8 26.84 -19.68 -17.38
C ARG A 8 26.24 -18.80 -16.30
N HIS A 9 26.67 -17.53 -16.24
CA HIS A 9 26.05 -16.54 -15.39
C HIS A 9 24.58 -16.40 -15.79
N ARG A 10 23.68 -16.82 -14.88
CA ARG A 10 22.24 -16.59 -15.01
C ARG A 10 21.95 -15.16 -14.59
N VAL A 11 21.16 -14.46 -15.39
CA VAL A 11 20.71 -13.10 -15.13
C VAL A 11 19.22 -13.14 -14.87
N TYR A 12 18.77 -12.48 -13.82
CA TYR A 12 17.34 -12.35 -13.50
C TYR A 12 16.95 -10.88 -13.66
N ILE A 13 15.90 -10.62 -14.43
CA ILE A 13 15.34 -9.29 -14.65
C ILE A 13 13.93 -9.31 -14.06
N VAL A 14 13.66 -8.36 -13.17
CA VAL A 14 12.32 -8.16 -12.59
C VAL A 14 11.80 -6.84 -13.11
N LEU A 15 10.69 -6.89 -13.86
CA LEU A 15 9.93 -5.72 -14.28
C LEU A 15 8.73 -5.60 -13.37
N ASP A 16 8.76 -4.62 -12.48
CA ASP A 16 7.66 -4.36 -11.55
C ASP A 16 6.63 -3.40 -12.16
N ALA A 17 5.34 -3.69 -11.97
CA ALA A 17 4.19 -2.89 -12.38
C ALA A 17 4.22 -2.46 -13.86
N LEU A 18 4.38 -3.42 -14.79
CA LEU A 18 4.48 -3.11 -16.23
C LEU A 18 3.26 -2.33 -16.77
N ASP A 19 2.10 -2.44 -16.14
CA ASP A 19 0.91 -1.69 -16.51
C ASP A 19 1.01 -0.18 -16.26
N GLU A 20 1.92 0.28 -15.40
CA GLU A 20 2.22 1.70 -15.19
C GLU A 20 3.12 2.30 -16.27
N PHE A 21 3.75 1.45 -17.09
CA PHE A 21 4.54 1.91 -18.22
C PHE A 21 3.60 2.48 -19.29
N THR A 22 3.69 3.79 -19.53
CA THR A 22 2.91 4.49 -20.56
C THR A 22 3.16 3.86 -21.91
N ASP A 23 2.09 3.48 -22.62
CA ASP A 23 2.18 2.71 -23.86
C ASP A 23 1.32 3.37 -24.93
N ASN A 24 1.87 4.43 -25.53
CA ASN A 24 1.15 5.22 -26.53
C ASN A 24 1.25 4.60 -27.94
N ASN A 25 2.32 3.84 -28.22
CA ASN A 25 2.65 3.35 -29.56
C ASN A 25 3.16 1.89 -29.59
N GLY A 26 2.85 1.05 -28.59
CA GLY A 26 3.31 -0.35 -28.53
C GLY A 26 4.72 -0.52 -27.96
N GLU A 27 5.25 0.50 -27.30
CA GLU A 27 6.58 0.51 -26.66
C GLU A 27 6.69 -0.59 -25.60
N ARG A 28 5.59 -0.92 -24.92
CA ARG A 28 5.54 -1.99 -23.93
C ARG A 28 5.79 -3.36 -24.58
N GLU A 29 5.14 -3.62 -25.71
CA GLU A 29 5.31 -4.86 -26.46
C GLU A 29 6.73 -4.94 -27.04
N GLU A 30 7.25 -3.84 -27.58
CA GLU A 30 8.63 -3.77 -28.10
C GLU A 30 9.66 -4.09 -27.00
N LEU A 31 9.49 -3.54 -25.80
CA LEU A 31 10.35 -3.80 -24.65
C LEU A 31 10.37 -5.30 -24.32
N ILE A 32 9.19 -5.92 -24.16
CA ILE A 32 9.09 -7.34 -23.80
C ILE A 32 9.64 -8.23 -24.91
N ASN A 33 9.33 -7.93 -26.18
CA ASN A 33 9.87 -8.68 -27.31
C ASN A 33 11.39 -8.54 -27.43
N THR A 34 11.95 -7.38 -27.09
CA THR A 34 13.40 -7.18 -27.02
C THR A 34 14.02 -7.99 -25.89
N MET A 35 13.41 -8.00 -24.70
CA MET A 35 13.86 -8.79 -23.56
C MET A 35 13.84 -10.30 -23.86
N ARG A 36 12.84 -10.77 -24.61
CA ARG A 36 12.73 -12.19 -25.03
C ARG A 36 13.81 -12.62 -26.03
N LYS A 37 14.41 -11.68 -26.79
CA LYS A 37 15.49 -11.98 -27.75
C LYS A 37 16.84 -12.23 -27.06
N PHE A 38 16.97 -11.92 -25.77
CA PHE A 38 18.20 -12.23 -25.05
C PHE A 38 18.42 -13.74 -24.92
N ASN A 39 19.68 -14.12 -24.67
CA ASN A 39 20.07 -15.53 -24.60
C ASN A 39 19.36 -16.30 -23.48
N ASN A 40 19.41 -17.64 -23.55
CA ASN A 40 18.76 -18.55 -22.59
C ASN A 40 19.29 -18.46 -21.14
N ASN A 41 20.24 -17.56 -20.86
CA ASN A 41 20.74 -17.33 -19.50
C ASN A 41 19.96 -16.20 -18.79
N ILE A 42 19.01 -15.53 -19.46
CA ILE A 42 18.16 -14.50 -18.86
C ILE A 42 16.81 -15.09 -18.44
N HIS A 43 16.40 -14.79 -17.21
CA HIS A 43 15.10 -15.13 -16.66
C HIS A 43 14.33 -13.85 -16.37
N LEU A 44 13.14 -13.72 -16.96
CA LEU A 44 12.29 -12.54 -16.82
C LEU A 44 11.13 -12.85 -15.87
N LEU A 45 10.95 -11.99 -14.86
CA LEU A 45 9.75 -11.93 -14.04
C LEU A 45 9.09 -10.57 -14.29
N VAL A 46 7.81 -10.59 -14.63
CA VAL A 46 7.02 -9.38 -14.85
C VAL A 46 5.85 -9.40 -13.88
N THR A 47 5.64 -8.31 -13.15
CA THR A 47 4.43 -8.08 -12.37
C THR A 47 3.53 -7.11 -13.13
N LEU A 48 2.22 -7.36 -13.10
CA LEU A 48 1.21 -6.51 -13.71
C LEU A 48 -0.14 -6.73 -13.02
N ARG A 49 -1.00 -5.72 -13.03
CA ARG A 49 -2.44 -5.90 -12.74
C ARG A 49 -3.09 -6.74 -13.83
N ASP A 50 -4.14 -7.48 -13.50
CA ASP A 50 -4.88 -8.33 -14.45
C ASP A 50 -5.73 -7.48 -15.41
N ILE A 51 -5.04 -6.83 -16.35
CA ILE A 51 -5.62 -6.01 -17.40
C ILE A 51 -5.63 -6.85 -18.67
N THR A 52 -6.83 -7.10 -19.20
CA THR A 52 -7.05 -8.06 -20.29
C THR A 52 -6.18 -7.77 -21.52
N THR A 53 -5.97 -6.51 -21.87
CA THR A 53 -5.17 -6.09 -23.03
C THR A 53 -3.69 -6.43 -22.88
N ILE A 54 -3.10 -6.20 -21.69
CA ILE A 54 -1.69 -6.51 -21.40
C ILE A 54 -1.52 -8.02 -21.24
N GLY A 55 -2.50 -8.71 -20.66
CA GLY A 55 -2.46 -10.15 -20.46
C GLY A 55 -2.30 -10.97 -21.76
N LEU A 56 -2.72 -10.42 -22.91
CA LEU A 56 -2.53 -11.06 -24.22
C LEU A 56 -1.07 -11.17 -24.62
N LEU A 57 -0.22 -10.21 -24.22
CA LEU A 57 1.22 -10.23 -24.50
C LEU A 57 1.93 -11.43 -23.88
N PHE A 58 1.39 -11.93 -22.76
CA PHE A 58 1.94 -13.01 -21.95
C PHE A 58 1.16 -14.33 -22.06
N LYS A 59 0.32 -14.49 -23.10
CA LYS A 59 -0.55 -15.67 -23.24
C LYS A 59 0.21 -17.00 -23.33
N ALA A 60 1.44 -16.98 -23.87
CA ALA A 60 2.28 -18.15 -24.00
C ALA A 60 3.23 -18.37 -22.79
N ASP A 61 3.28 -17.44 -21.84
CA ASP A 61 4.18 -17.49 -20.70
C ASP A 61 3.54 -18.15 -19.48
N THR A 62 4.39 -18.57 -18.54
CA THR A 62 3.95 -19.02 -17.22
C THR A 62 3.35 -17.85 -16.45
N ARG A 63 2.07 -17.97 -16.06
CA ARG A 63 1.35 -16.95 -15.29
C ARG A 63 1.08 -17.47 -13.88
N PHE A 64 1.31 -16.62 -12.89
CA PHE A 64 0.99 -16.88 -11.50
C PHE A 64 0.14 -15.74 -10.97
N ASN A 65 -1.10 -16.05 -10.61
CA ASN A 65 -2.00 -15.07 -10.00
C ASN A 65 -1.68 -14.98 -8.51
N ILE A 66 -1.25 -13.81 -8.06
CA ILE A 66 -0.96 -13.55 -6.65
C ILE A 66 -2.23 -13.04 -5.99
N GLN A 67 -2.73 -13.79 -5.01
CA GLN A 67 -3.82 -13.38 -4.13
C GLN A 67 -3.46 -13.73 -2.69
N ALA A 68 -3.87 -12.90 -1.76
CA ALA A 68 -3.72 -13.18 -0.34
C ALA A 68 -4.56 -14.38 0.05
N ALA A 69 -3.98 -15.33 0.78
CA ALA A 69 -4.75 -16.43 1.34
C ALA A 69 -5.70 -15.89 2.42
N ASN A 70 -6.94 -16.39 2.44
CA ASN A 70 -7.92 -16.04 3.47
C ASN A 70 -7.39 -16.27 4.89
N ASN A 71 -6.54 -17.29 5.08
CA ASN A 71 -5.91 -17.55 6.36
C ASN A 71 -5.00 -16.40 6.82
N ASP A 72 -4.21 -15.84 5.90
CA ASP A 72 -3.29 -14.76 6.24
C ASP A 72 -4.06 -13.45 6.48
N ILE A 73 -5.13 -13.19 5.73
CA ILE A 73 -6.06 -12.08 6.01
C ILE A 73 -6.70 -12.26 7.39
N ASN A 74 -7.14 -13.47 7.75
CA ASN A 74 -7.71 -13.76 9.05
C ASN A 74 -6.71 -13.52 10.18
N LEU A 75 -5.47 -13.96 10.03
CA LEU A 75 -4.39 -13.69 11.01
C LEU A 75 -4.15 -12.18 11.16
N TYR A 76 -4.14 -11.45 10.06
CA TYR A 76 -4.05 -9.98 10.08
C TYR A 76 -5.22 -9.36 10.85
N ILE A 77 -6.46 -9.72 10.54
CA ILE A 77 -7.66 -9.22 11.25
C ILE A 77 -7.57 -9.55 12.74
N MET A 78 -7.23 -10.79 13.10
CA MET A 78 -7.09 -11.20 14.50
C MET A 78 -6.02 -10.39 15.23
N SER A 79 -4.89 -10.09 14.59
CA SER A 79 -3.87 -9.22 15.19
C SER A 79 -4.43 -7.82 15.47
N LYS A 80 -5.22 -7.25 14.55
CA LYS A 80 -5.88 -5.94 14.73
C LYS A 80 -6.99 -5.97 15.78
N LEU A 81 -7.59 -7.13 16.05
CA LEU A 81 -8.60 -7.32 17.08
C LEU A 81 -8.03 -7.67 18.45
N SER A 82 -6.71 -7.88 18.56
CA SER A 82 -6.06 -8.28 19.82
C SER A 82 -5.80 -7.12 20.78
N CYS A 83 -5.75 -5.89 20.29
CA CYS A 83 -5.47 -4.70 21.08
C CYS A 83 -6.26 -3.47 20.61
N GLY A 84 -6.21 -2.40 21.41
CA GLY A 84 -6.83 -1.12 21.08
C GLY A 84 -8.35 -1.06 21.26
N HIS A 85 -8.96 -0.08 20.58
CA HIS A 85 -10.37 0.25 20.74
C HIS A 85 -11.31 -0.88 20.26
N LEU A 86 -10.99 -1.50 19.11
CA LEU A 86 -11.78 -2.62 18.59
C LEU A 86 -11.79 -3.81 19.55
N ALA A 87 -10.63 -4.17 20.10
CA ALA A 87 -10.53 -5.24 21.09
C ALA A 87 -11.43 -4.98 22.31
N SER A 88 -11.45 -3.73 22.78
CA SER A 88 -12.30 -3.30 23.90
C SER A 88 -13.79 -3.38 23.55
N LEU A 89 -14.17 -2.98 22.33
CA LEU A 89 -15.55 -3.04 21.85
C LEU A 89 -16.09 -4.45 21.72
N ILE A 90 -15.25 -5.42 21.36
CA ILE A 90 -15.64 -6.81 21.14
C ILE A 90 -15.36 -7.73 22.33
N LYS A 91 -14.82 -7.20 23.44
CA LYS A 91 -14.44 -8.00 24.61
C LYS A 91 -15.60 -8.87 25.10
N GLY A 92 -15.37 -10.18 25.15
CA GLY A 92 -16.37 -11.18 25.55
C GLY A 92 -17.50 -11.41 24.53
N ARG A 93 -17.33 -10.98 23.28
CA ARG A 93 -18.29 -11.15 22.18
C ARG A 93 -17.67 -11.87 20.98
N ASP A 94 -17.49 -13.17 21.15
CA ASP A 94 -16.96 -14.05 20.11
C ASP A 94 -17.83 -14.04 18.84
N ASP A 95 -19.14 -13.84 18.99
CA ASP A 95 -20.07 -13.66 17.86
C ASP A 95 -19.65 -12.51 16.95
N LEU A 96 -19.30 -11.37 17.56
CA LEU A 96 -18.94 -10.17 16.82
C LEU A 96 -17.54 -10.28 16.21
N GLN A 97 -16.61 -10.94 16.90
CA GLN A 97 -15.30 -11.27 16.36
C GLN A 97 -15.44 -12.11 15.07
N GLN A 98 -16.28 -13.14 15.10
CA GLN A 98 -16.52 -14.00 13.93
C GLN A 98 -17.20 -13.24 12.79
N VAL A 99 -18.15 -12.34 13.10
CA VAL A 99 -18.78 -11.49 12.10
C VAL A 99 -17.76 -10.55 11.42
N ILE A 100 -16.81 -9.98 12.18
CA ILE A 100 -15.74 -9.15 11.63
C ILE A 100 -14.81 -9.97 10.74
N LEU A 101 -14.32 -11.11 11.21
CA LEU A 101 -13.49 -12.03 10.44
C LEU A 101 -14.12 -12.38 9.11
N ASN A 102 -15.35 -12.90 9.13
CA ASN A 102 -16.04 -13.33 7.91
C ASN A 102 -16.38 -12.14 7.00
N GLY A 103 -16.84 -11.02 7.57
CA GLY A 103 -17.23 -9.84 6.81
C GLY A 103 -16.05 -9.18 6.10
N VAL A 104 -14.96 -8.93 6.82
CA VAL A 104 -13.77 -8.27 6.28
C VAL A 104 -13.04 -9.17 5.32
N THR A 105 -12.83 -10.46 5.63
CA THR A 105 -12.16 -11.39 4.71
C THR A 105 -12.92 -11.55 3.41
N LYS A 106 -14.25 -11.63 3.47
CA LYS A 106 -15.09 -11.68 2.27
C LYS A 106 -14.99 -10.40 1.43
N LYS A 107 -15.03 -9.24 2.07
CA LYS A 107 -14.98 -7.94 1.38
C LYS A 107 -13.58 -7.61 0.83
N ALA A 108 -12.54 -8.13 1.48
CA ALA A 108 -11.16 -7.96 1.05
C ALA A 108 -10.84 -8.74 -0.24
N ASP A 109 -11.56 -9.82 -0.54
CA ASP A 109 -11.46 -10.61 -1.77
C ASP A 109 -10.01 -10.90 -2.23
N GLY A 110 -9.20 -11.42 -1.31
CA GLY A 110 -7.80 -11.76 -1.59
C GLY A 110 -6.85 -10.55 -1.65
N MET A 111 -7.27 -9.36 -1.19
CA MET A 111 -6.44 -8.16 -1.15
C MET A 111 -6.19 -7.66 0.28
N PHE A 112 -4.92 -7.72 0.72
CA PHE A 112 -4.51 -7.24 2.04
C PHE A 112 -4.79 -5.76 2.27
N LEU A 113 -4.57 -4.93 1.26
CA LEU A 113 -4.79 -3.49 1.36
C LEU A 113 -6.26 -3.17 1.68
N LEU A 114 -7.18 -3.86 1.01
CA LEU A 114 -8.60 -3.68 1.23
C LEU A 114 -9.01 -4.15 2.64
N ALA A 115 -8.46 -5.27 3.12
CA ALA A 115 -8.61 -5.71 4.50
C ALA A 115 -8.12 -4.63 5.50
N GLY A 116 -6.96 -4.01 5.24
CA GLY A 116 -6.43 -2.94 6.08
C GLY A 116 -7.34 -1.71 6.14
N LEU A 117 -7.77 -1.20 4.98
CA LEU A 117 -8.70 -0.06 4.90
C LEU A 117 -10.03 -0.35 5.60
N HIS A 118 -10.54 -1.58 5.49
CA HIS A 118 -11.73 -2.01 6.22
C HIS A 118 -11.51 -2.00 7.72
N MET A 119 -10.42 -2.57 8.21
CA MET A 119 -10.11 -2.58 9.65
C MET A 119 -9.94 -1.17 10.20
N ASP A 120 -9.27 -0.28 9.45
CA ASP A 120 -9.12 1.12 9.83
C ASP A 120 -10.46 1.87 9.84
N SER A 121 -11.38 1.53 8.93
CA SER A 121 -12.74 2.07 8.93
C SER A 121 -13.54 1.60 10.14
N LEU A 122 -13.46 0.31 10.46
CA LEU A 122 -14.16 -0.28 11.61
C LEU A 122 -13.62 0.24 12.94
N ALA A 123 -12.32 0.54 13.02
CA ALA A 123 -11.67 1.07 14.21
C ALA A 123 -12.23 2.43 14.66
N GLN A 124 -12.92 3.16 13.80
CA GLN A 124 -13.55 4.45 14.12
C GLN A 124 -14.94 4.30 14.74
N THR A 125 -15.51 3.10 14.76
CA THR A 125 -16.85 2.89 15.31
C THR A 125 -16.82 2.96 16.83
N THR A 126 -17.84 3.55 17.47
CA THR A 126 -17.83 3.78 18.92
C THR A 126 -18.68 2.79 19.71
N THR A 127 -19.56 2.05 19.03
CA THR A 127 -20.44 1.08 19.69
C THR A 127 -20.57 -0.20 18.84
N PRO A 128 -20.92 -1.34 19.46
CA PRO A 128 -21.16 -2.59 18.74
C PRO A 128 -22.23 -2.48 17.66
N LYS A 129 -23.27 -1.65 17.89
CA LYS A 129 -24.33 -1.40 16.93
C LYS A 129 -23.80 -0.66 15.70
N ILE A 130 -23.01 0.39 15.93
CA ILE A 130 -22.38 1.16 14.84
C ILE A 130 -21.38 0.27 14.08
N LEU A 131 -20.61 -0.57 14.79
CA LEU A 131 -19.69 -1.53 14.18
C LEU A 131 -20.39 -2.48 13.21
N ARG A 132 -21.51 -3.10 13.63
CA ARG A 132 -22.30 -3.98 12.74
C ARG A 132 -22.84 -3.25 11.52
N VAL A 133 -23.31 -2.01 11.69
CA VAL A 133 -23.78 -1.17 10.57
C VAL A 133 -22.65 -0.82 9.62
N ALA A 134 -21.48 -0.44 10.14
CA ALA A 134 -20.30 -0.11 9.33
C ALA A 134 -19.81 -1.34 8.54
N LEU A 135 -19.79 -2.51 9.17
CA LEU A 135 -19.43 -3.76 8.54
C LEU A 135 -20.32 -4.10 7.33
N GLY A 136 -21.64 -3.89 7.45
CA GLY A 136 -22.58 -4.05 6.35
C GLY A 136 -22.41 -3.04 5.21
N LYS A 137 -21.73 -1.92 5.47
CA LYS A 137 -21.45 -0.85 4.50
C LYS A 137 -20.00 -0.89 3.98
N LEU A 138 -19.22 -1.92 4.30
CA LEU A 138 -17.85 -2.00 3.78
C LEU A 138 -17.87 -2.03 2.24
N PRO A 139 -17.06 -1.20 1.58
CA PRO A 139 -16.97 -1.18 0.13
C PRO A 139 -16.43 -2.52 -0.41
N ASP A 140 -16.85 -2.88 -1.61
CA ASP A 140 -16.49 -4.15 -2.27
C ASP A 140 -15.26 -4.03 -3.18
N ASN A 141 -14.72 -2.82 -3.35
CA ASN A 141 -13.62 -2.56 -4.27
C ASN A 141 -12.73 -1.42 -3.77
N MET A 142 -11.54 -1.32 -4.36
CA MET A 142 -10.53 -0.32 -3.98
C MET A 142 -10.99 1.11 -4.19
N ALA A 143 -11.60 1.43 -5.33
CA ALA A 143 -12.00 2.81 -5.63
C ALA A 143 -12.94 3.34 -4.54
N SER A 144 -13.99 2.58 -4.22
CA SER A 144 -14.92 2.94 -3.15
C SER A 144 -14.29 2.92 -1.76
N ALA A 145 -13.25 2.11 -1.52
CA ALA A 145 -12.50 2.12 -0.26
C ALA A 145 -11.62 3.38 -0.12
N TYR A 146 -10.98 3.80 -1.21
CA TYR A 146 -10.25 5.07 -1.27
C TYR A 146 -11.18 6.26 -1.11
N ASP A 147 -12.32 6.29 -1.81
CA ASP A 147 -13.31 7.36 -1.69
C ASP A 147 -13.73 7.56 -0.24
N LYS A 148 -14.10 6.47 0.46
CA LYS A 148 -14.45 6.53 1.89
C LYS A 148 -13.29 6.97 2.78
N THR A 149 -12.07 6.58 2.42
CA THR A 149 -10.88 6.98 3.17
C THR A 149 -10.61 8.48 3.00
N LEU A 150 -10.77 9.01 1.79
CA LEU A 150 -10.65 10.43 1.49
C LEU A 150 -11.80 11.25 2.10
N GLU A 151 -13.04 10.75 2.08
CA GLU A 151 -14.17 11.36 2.80
C GLU A 151 -13.87 11.49 4.29
N ARG A 152 -13.30 10.45 4.89
CA ARG A 152 -12.86 10.48 6.30
C ARG A 152 -11.77 11.52 6.52
N ILE A 153 -10.74 11.56 5.68
CA ILE A 153 -9.67 12.55 5.76
C ILE A 153 -10.23 13.98 5.66
N ASN A 154 -11.19 14.19 4.76
CA ASN A 154 -11.86 15.47 4.54
C ASN A 154 -12.78 15.90 5.70
N SER A 155 -13.24 14.94 6.49
CA SER A 155 -14.11 15.17 7.66
C SER A 155 -13.32 15.48 8.95
N GLN A 156 -11.98 15.45 8.90
CA GLN A 156 -11.12 15.83 10.01
C GLN A 156 -11.15 17.35 10.28
N GLY A 157 -10.50 17.78 11.36
CA GLY A 157 -10.27 19.20 11.62
C GLY A 157 -9.53 19.88 10.47
N LYS A 158 -9.73 21.19 10.30
CA LYS A 158 -9.14 21.96 9.19
C LYS A 158 -7.62 21.72 9.05
N TYR A 159 -6.90 21.80 10.17
CA TYR A 159 -5.44 21.66 10.21
C TYR A 159 -4.99 20.23 9.85
N ASP A 160 -5.63 19.20 10.40
CA ASP A 160 -5.29 17.80 10.11
C ASP A 160 -5.53 17.46 8.63
N ARG A 161 -6.64 17.96 8.07
CA ARG A 161 -6.95 17.80 6.65
C ARG A 161 -5.89 18.47 5.78
N GLU A 162 -5.56 19.72 6.06
CA GLU A 162 -4.53 20.47 5.30
C GLU A 162 -3.17 19.76 5.39
N LEU A 163 -2.78 19.29 6.59
CA LEU A 163 -1.57 18.52 6.80
C LEU A 163 -1.55 17.23 5.99
N ALA A 164 -2.65 16.45 5.98
CA ALA A 164 -2.75 15.22 5.19
C ALA A 164 -2.52 15.46 3.69
N TYR A 165 -3.13 16.51 3.11
CA TYR A 165 -2.94 16.84 1.70
C TYR A 165 -1.53 17.36 1.41
N CYS A 166 -0.91 18.11 2.32
CA CYS A 166 0.49 18.51 2.20
C CYS A 166 1.42 17.28 2.21
N ILE A 167 1.18 16.31 3.09
CA ILE A 167 1.91 15.04 3.13
C ILE A 167 1.75 14.30 1.79
N PHE A 168 0.52 14.19 1.28
CA PHE A 168 0.27 13.54 -0.01
C PHE A 168 1.00 14.23 -1.17
N GLY A 169 0.99 15.56 -1.19
CA GLY A 169 1.73 16.34 -2.18
C GLY A 169 3.23 16.03 -2.14
N TRP A 170 3.84 16.10 -0.96
CA TRP A 170 5.27 15.79 -0.83
C TRP A 170 5.60 14.37 -1.28
N ILE A 171 4.86 13.36 -0.83
CA ILE A 171 5.13 11.96 -1.21
C ILE A 171 4.91 11.72 -2.71
N ALA A 172 3.90 12.36 -3.32
CA ALA A 172 3.56 12.17 -4.73
C ALA A 172 4.55 12.84 -5.69
N PHE A 173 5.09 14.01 -5.31
CA PHE A 173 5.91 14.82 -6.22
C PHE A 173 7.42 14.70 -5.98
N THR A 174 7.88 14.00 -4.94
CA THR A 174 9.31 13.79 -4.73
C THR A 174 9.88 12.73 -5.65
N ARG A 175 11.10 12.97 -6.14
CA ARG A 175 11.83 12.01 -6.99
C ARG A 175 12.36 10.81 -6.22
N CYS A 176 12.58 10.97 -4.92
CA CYS A 176 13.05 9.93 -4.00
C CYS A 176 12.09 9.83 -2.82
N SER A 177 12.20 8.72 -2.09
CA SER A 177 11.45 8.54 -0.84
C SER A 177 12.04 9.42 0.23
N LEU A 178 11.17 10.15 0.92
CA LEU A 178 11.55 11.00 2.05
C LEU A 178 11.70 10.15 3.31
N THR A 179 12.72 10.44 4.09
CA THR A 179 12.78 10.03 5.50
C THR A 179 11.75 10.80 6.31
N VAL A 180 11.42 10.29 7.50
CA VAL A 180 10.52 10.98 8.45
C VAL A 180 10.99 12.41 8.71
N SER A 181 12.28 12.58 9.01
CA SER A 181 12.88 13.89 9.27
C SER A 181 12.77 14.81 8.05
N GLU A 182 13.14 14.35 6.85
CA GLU A 182 13.04 15.18 5.64
C GLU A 182 11.61 15.64 5.38
N LEU A 183 10.61 14.77 5.59
CA LEU A 183 9.21 15.15 5.44
C LEU A 183 8.78 16.18 6.50
N GLN A 184 9.14 15.98 7.77
CA GLN A 184 8.83 16.95 8.84
C GLN A 184 9.41 18.34 8.54
N HIS A 185 10.66 18.39 8.08
CA HIS A 185 11.30 19.66 7.71
C HIS A 185 10.61 20.28 6.48
N ALA A 186 10.24 19.49 5.49
CA ALA A 186 9.54 19.96 4.29
C ALA A 186 8.14 20.51 4.61
N LEU A 187 7.45 19.94 5.59
CA LEU A 187 6.14 20.41 6.07
C LEU A 187 6.23 21.68 6.91
N ALA A 188 7.35 21.90 7.59
CA ALA A 188 7.59 23.06 8.44
C ALA A 188 8.08 24.32 7.67
N VAL A 189 8.27 24.21 6.34
CA VAL A 189 8.67 25.35 5.50
C VAL A 189 7.52 26.34 5.35
N GLU A 190 7.80 27.60 5.66
CA GLU A 190 6.86 28.70 5.46
C GLU A 190 7.29 29.58 4.27
N PRO A 191 6.33 30.10 3.48
CA PRO A 191 6.63 31.12 2.48
C PRO A 191 7.28 32.34 3.13
N ASP A 192 8.20 32.98 2.40
CA ASP A 192 8.84 34.26 2.79
C ASP A 192 9.73 34.21 4.05
N THR A 193 10.06 33.02 4.55
CA THR A 193 11.04 32.83 5.64
C THR A 193 12.35 32.22 5.12
N THR A 194 13.46 32.54 5.79
CA THR A 194 14.80 32.00 5.46
C THR A 194 15.34 31.03 6.51
N THR A 195 14.59 30.85 7.60
CA THR A 195 14.95 30.02 8.74
C THR A 195 13.79 29.11 9.08
N LEU A 196 14.10 27.85 9.41
CA LEU A 196 13.11 26.90 9.89
C LEU A 196 12.76 27.20 11.35
N ASP A 197 11.47 27.33 11.66
CA ASP A 197 10.97 27.40 13.03
C ASP A 197 10.85 25.98 13.62
N PRO A 198 11.61 25.62 14.67
CA PRO A 198 11.48 24.33 15.33
C PRO A 198 10.07 24.06 15.88
N ASP A 199 9.31 25.11 16.24
CA ASP A 199 7.95 24.97 16.77
C ASP A 199 6.93 24.61 15.67
N ASN A 200 7.31 24.73 14.39
CA ASN A 200 6.50 24.33 13.25
C ASN A 200 6.75 22.87 12.79
N ILE A 201 7.65 22.15 13.47
CA ILE A 201 7.94 20.74 13.16
C ILE A 201 6.84 19.85 13.74
N CYS A 202 6.07 19.19 12.86
CA CYS A 202 4.99 18.31 13.28
C CYS A 202 5.51 17.00 13.92
N SER A 203 4.77 16.45 14.88
CA SER A 203 5.08 15.15 15.48
C SER A 203 5.02 14.01 14.44
N GLU A 204 5.90 13.02 14.56
CA GLU A 204 5.90 11.81 13.73
C GLU A 204 4.57 11.06 13.82
N ASP A 205 3.94 11.03 15.00
CA ASP A 205 2.64 10.38 15.23
C ASP A 205 1.52 10.96 14.35
N LEU A 206 1.65 12.23 13.95
CA LEU A 206 0.68 12.90 13.08
C LEU A 206 0.80 12.44 11.63
N LEU A 207 2.01 12.13 11.16
CA LEU A 207 2.27 11.80 9.75
C LEU A 207 1.42 10.63 9.25
N GLY A 208 1.27 9.59 10.07
CA GLY A 208 0.42 8.45 9.76
C GLY A 208 -1.06 8.66 10.11
N SER A 209 -1.34 9.30 11.25
CA SER A 209 -2.70 9.36 11.79
C SER A 209 -3.65 10.23 10.97
N VAL A 210 -3.19 11.39 10.47
CA VAL A 210 -4.03 12.29 9.66
C VAL A 210 -4.27 11.78 8.24
N CYS A 211 -3.43 10.83 7.78
CA CYS A 211 -3.46 10.28 6.43
C CYS A 211 -4.43 9.12 6.25
N GLY A 212 -5.19 8.75 7.28
CA GLY A 212 -6.26 7.75 7.18
C GLY A 212 -5.79 6.36 6.73
N GLY A 213 -4.54 5.98 7.06
CA GLY A 213 -3.95 4.69 6.67
C GLY A 213 -3.44 4.62 5.23
N LEU A 214 -3.42 5.74 4.49
CA LEU A 214 -2.88 5.78 3.12
C LEU A 214 -1.35 5.92 3.09
N VAL A 215 -0.75 6.36 4.20
CA VAL A 215 0.68 6.59 4.35
C VAL A 215 1.21 5.69 5.45
N VAL A 216 2.38 5.09 5.21
CA VAL A 216 3.09 4.25 6.16
C VAL A 216 4.52 4.73 6.34
N ILE A 217 4.99 4.58 7.57
CA ILE A 217 6.39 4.72 7.94
C ILE A 217 6.99 3.31 7.92
N MET A 218 8.02 3.12 7.11
CA MET A 218 8.71 1.85 6.97
C MET A 218 10.15 1.97 7.44
N ASP A 219 10.52 1.08 8.35
CA ASP A 219 11.92 0.84 8.68
C ASP A 219 12.62 0.28 7.45
N GLN A 220 13.77 0.85 7.10
CA GLN A 220 14.58 0.32 6.03
C GLN A 220 15.44 -0.82 6.56
N THR A 221 15.49 -1.93 5.83
CA THR A 221 16.37 -3.05 6.15
C THR A 221 17.84 -2.63 5.96
N GLY A 222 18.59 -2.55 7.06
CA GLY A 222 20.01 -2.22 7.07
C GLY A 222 20.36 -1.36 8.29
N TRP A 223 21.49 -1.67 8.94
CA TRP A 223 21.88 -1.15 10.27
C TRP A 223 22.04 0.40 10.39
N TYR A 224 21.88 1.16 9.30
CA TYR A 224 22.09 2.63 9.26
C TYR A 224 21.10 3.38 8.36
N ARG A 225 19.81 3.03 8.35
CA ARG A 225 18.84 3.75 7.50
C ARG A 225 17.67 4.27 8.31
N ASN A 226 17.47 5.59 8.22
CA ASN A 226 16.32 6.28 8.80
C ASN A 226 15.02 5.74 8.19
N PRO A 227 13.92 5.69 8.96
CA PRO A 227 12.63 5.26 8.47
C PRO A 227 12.15 6.20 7.36
N ILE A 228 11.46 5.65 6.37
CA ILE A 228 10.93 6.39 5.23
C ILE A 228 9.41 6.41 5.21
N VAL A 229 8.88 7.50 4.68
CA VAL A 229 7.46 7.72 4.52
C VAL A 229 7.07 7.45 3.07
N ARG A 230 6.07 6.60 2.85
CA ARG A 230 5.55 6.27 1.52
C ARG A 230 4.04 6.04 1.58
N PHE A 231 3.39 6.14 0.43
CA PHE A 231 2.05 5.58 0.30
C PHE A 231 2.09 4.06 0.51
N VAL A 232 1.03 3.51 1.08
CA VAL A 232 0.83 2.05 1.21
C VAL A 232 0.75 1.40 -0.18
N HIS A 233 0.27 2.15 -1.17
CA HIS A 233 0.17 1.74 -2.56
C HIS A 233 0.45 2.93 -3.48
N LYS A 234 1.16 2.68 -4.57
CA LYS A 234 1.42 3.67 -5.62
C LYS A 234 0.43 3.49 -6.77
#